data_AF-A0A8S4HNH4-F1
#
_entry.id   AF-A0A8S4HNH4-F1
#
_cell.length_a   1.000
_cell.length_b   1.000
_cell.length_c   1.000
_cell.angle_alpha   90.00
_cell.angle_beta   90.00
_cell.angle_gamma   90.00
#
_symmetry.space_group_name_H-M   'P 1'
#
loop_
_entity.id
_entity.type
_entity.pdbx_description
1 polymer ?
#
loop_
_entity_poly.entity_id
_entity_poly.type
_entity_poly.pdbx_seq_one_letter_code
_entity_poly.pdbx_strand_id
1 'polypeptide(L)'
;MAGEASMGEFEFFHKMDMNYLFKAVNSVNDGTIVERDTENSLYINCTTFKVVDRNICKRFNNLIKSLCLIKSTSENNKLLSSNDFLYLNFWANSEVYKKGVADNATVDDLSYYVKAECVECFDKITLKNRLKYIYPETFKKMKILDNLYKNYFEMEQIIYSNADTEIEKCSSYSKQCIEHYTAAISKYRDTKDHFYNALKNFENKHKNFHTQALGRNKSFAAYIEKISKVYQISDLTSYTVDDENDKIILISLIGSASAIILILIYFYMFTPCCERMRYVKGNKKKLFHNEDDNTNNSLQYLANSNSVGFNNKKYNLAYHTA
;
A
#
# COMPACT_ATOMS: atom_id res chain seq x y z
N MET A 1 13.13 -25.05 -28.76
CA MET A 1 13.60 -23.73 -28.32
C MET A 1 12.74 -23.32 -27.15
N ALA A 2 13.30 -23.23 -25.94
CA ALA A 2 12.57 -22.65 -24.81
C ALA A 2 12.35 -21.17 -25.13
N GLY A 3 11.09 -20.75 -25.26
CA GLY A 3 10.76 -19.35 -25.49
C GLY A 3 11.30 -18.53 -24.33
N GLU A 4 12.00 -17.45 -24.65
CA GLU A 4 12.47 -16.50 -23.65
C GLU A 4 11.26 -15.92 -22.90
N ALA A 5 11.30 -16.00 -21.58
CA ALA A 5 10.22 -15.54 -20.72
C ALA A 5 9.97 -14.05 -20.94
N SER A 6 8.74 -13.66 -21.26
CA SER A 6 8.40 -12.25 -21.52
C SER A 6 8.31 -11.42 -20.24
N MET A 7 8.44 -10.09 -20.34
CA MET A 7 8.32 -9.16 -19.19
C MET A 7 7.04 -9.40 -18.37
N GLY A 8 5.91 -9.63 -19.04
CA GLY A 8 4.61 -9.85 -18.39
C GLY A 8 4.55 -11.12 -17.53
N GLU A 9 5.43 -12.10 -17.77
CA GLU A 9 5.44 -13.37 -17.02
C GLU A 9 5.87 -13.19 -15.57
N PHE A 10 6.71 -12.22 -15.25
CA PHE A 10 7.16 -11.99 -13.87
C PHE A 10 6.50 -10.77 -13.22
N GLU A 11 6.13 -9.77 -14.03
CA GLU A 11 5.61 -8.50 -13.53
C GLU A 11 4.24 -8.64 -12.82
N PHE A 12 3.44 -9.63 -13.18
CA PHE A 12 2.11 -9.83 -12.59
C PHE A 12 2.19 -10.08 -11.07
N PHE A 13 3.27 -10.66 -10.56
CA PHE A 13 3.46 -10.87 -9.12
C PHE A 13 3.45 -9.56 -8.31
N HIS A 14 3.98 -8.49 -8.90
CA HIS A 14 3.97 -7.16 -8.28
C HIS A 14 2.58 -6.51 -8.30
N LYS A 15 1.83 -6.74 -9.40
CA LYS A 15 0.57 -6.05 -9.73
C LYS A 15 -0.69 -6.77 -9.26
N MET A 16 -0.61 -8.04 -8.89
CA MET A 16 -1.77 -8.80 -8.46
C MET A 16 -2.16 -8.48 -7.01
N ASP A 17 -3.46 -8.51 -6.74
CA ASP A 17 -3.99 -8.45 -5.38
C ASP A 17 -4.03 -9.86 -4.79
N MET A 18 -3.01 -10.14 -3.98
CA MET A 18 -2.82 -11.45 -3.37
C MET A 18 -3.76 -11.73 -2.21
N ASN A 19 -4.47 -10.73 -1.67
CA ASN A 19 -5.32 -10.94 -0.50
C ASN A 19 -6.47 -11.90 -0.83
N TYR A 20 -7.23 -11.63 -1.91
CA TYR A 20 -8.28 -12.56 -2.31
C TYR A 20 -7.74 -13.83 -2.97
N LEU A 21 -6.63 -13.75 -3.71
CA LEU A 21 -6.01 -14.94 -4.33
C LEU A 21 -5.59 -15.96 -3.26
N PHE A 22 -4.94 -15.51 -2.18
CA PHE A 22 -4.57 -16.41 -1.08
C PHE A 22 -5.76 -16.91 -0.29
N LYS A 23 -6.78 -16.08 -0.03
CA LYS A 23 -8.03 -16.56 0.56
C LYS A 23 -8.64 -17.69 -0.26
N ALA A 24 -8.65 -17.55 -1.59
CA ALA A 24 -9.13 -18.59 -2.49
C ALA A 24 -8.25 -19.85 -2.53
N VAL A 25 -6.92 -19.70 -2.48
CA VAL A 25 -5.99 -20.83 -2.45
C VAL A 25 -6.07 -21.58 -1.12
N ASN A 26 -6.14 -20.86 0.00
CA ASN A 26 -6.25 -21.45 1.33
C ASN A 26 -7.57 -22.21 1.49
N SER A 27 -8.69 -21.68 0.97
CA SER A 27 -9.96 -22.40 1.03
C SER A 27 -9.94 -23.74 0.29
N VAL A 28 -9.15 -23.85 -0.78
CA VAL A 28 -8.93 -25.11 -1.51
C VAL A 28 -8.02 -26.07 -0.73
N ASN A 29 -7.01 -25.57 -0.02
CA ASN A 29 -6.08 -26.39 0.75
C ASN A 29 -6.69 -26.93 2.04
N ASP A 30 -7.49 -26.11 2.73
CA ASP A 30 -8.19 -26.48 3.97
C ASP A 30 -9.42 -27.36 3.72
N GLY A 31 -9.78 -27.55 2.43
CA GLY A 31 -10.96 -28.30 2.03
C GLY A 31 -12.27 -27.64 2.48
N THR A 32 -12.29 -26.32 2.73
CA THR A 32 -13.48 -25.61 3.23
C THR A 32 -14.55 -25.41 2.16
N ILE A 33 -14.20 -25.50 0.87
CA ILE A 33 -15.18 -25.65 -0.22
C ILE A 33 -15.43 -27.14 -0.46
N VAL A 34 -16.38 -27.69 0.31
CA VAL A 34 -17.04 -28.97 0.00
C VAL A 34 -18.48 -28.68 -0.37
N GLU A 35 -18.71 -28.10 -1.55
CA GLU A 35 -19.96 -28.46 -2.21
C GLU A 35 -19.75 -29.85 -2.82
N ARG A 36 -20.72 -30.76 -2.62
CA ARG A 36 -20.80 -32.01 -3.37
C ARG A 36 -21.01 -31.62 -4.83
N ASP A 37 -19.92 -31.33 -5.54
CA ASP A 37 -19.98 -30.94 -6.92
C ASP A 37 -20.54 -32.12 -7.72
N THR A 38 -21.73 -31.91 -8.25
CA THR A 38 -22.22 -32.73 -9.35
C THR A 38 -21.38 -32.42 -10.57
N GLU A 39 -21.12 -33.38 -11.45
CA GLU A 39 -20.24 -33.21 -12.61
C GLU A 39 -20.62 -32.02 -13.53
N ASN A 40 -21.87 -31.56 -13.44
CA ASN A 40 -22.42 -30.42 -14.18
C ASN A 40 -22.03 -29.04 -13.62
N SER A 41 -21.54 -28.92 -12.38
CA SER A 41 -21.10 -27.63 -11.81
C SER A 41 -19.64 -27.28 -12.11
N LEU A 42 -18.88 -28.19 -12.74
CA LEU A 42 -17.45 -27.99 -13.02
C LEU A 42 -17.22 -27.20 -14.32
N TYR A 43 -16.30 -26.24 -14.26
CA TYR A 43 -15.82 -25.48 -15.42
C TYR A 43 -14.95 -26.33 -16.34
N ILE A 44 -14.16 -27.24 -15.78
CA ILE A 44 -13.27 -28.16 -16.49
C ILE A 44 -13.73 -29.59 -16.27
N ASN A 45 -13.84 -30.38 -17.34
CA ASN A 45 -14.27 -31.77 -17.26
C ASN A 45 -13.17 -32.70 -16.71
N CYS A 46 -13.26 -33.08 -15.43
CA CYS A 46 -12.25 -33.90 -14.78
C CYS A 46 -12.35 -35.41 -15.01
N THR A 47 -13.42 -35.93 -15.66
CA THR A 47 -13.61 -37.39 -15.78
C THR A 47 -12.65 -38.06 -16.74
N THR A 48 -12.17 -37.33 -17.74
CA THR A 48 -11.20 -37.79 -18.74
C THR A 48 -9.77 -37.93 -18.19
N PHE A 49 -9.51 -37.39 -16.99
CA PHE A 49 -8.18 -37.37 -16.38
C PHE A 49 -7.87 -38.68 -15.65
N LYS A 50 -6.58 -39.06 -15.64
CA LYS A 50 -6.04 -40.10 -14.74
C LYS A 50 -6.25 -39.69 -13.28
N VAL A 51 -6.20 -40.64 -12.35
CA VAL A 51 -6.57 -40.42 -10.93
C VAL A 51 -5.85 -39.22 -10.29
N VAL A 52 -4.52 -39.11 -10.44
CA VAL A 52 -3.76 -38.01 -9.85
C VAL A 52 -4.12 -36.67 -10.51
N ASP A 53 -4.22 -36.66 -11.83
CA ASP A 53 -4.52 -35.46 -12.61
C ASP A 53 -5.97 -34.99 -12.38
N ARG A 54 -6.89 -35.94 -12.12
CA ARG A 54 -8.27 -35.69 -11.72
C ARG A 54 -8.35 -34.94 -10.40
N ASN A 55 -7.47 -35.23 -9.43
CA ASN A 55 -7.42 -34.48 -8.18
C ASN A 55 -6.98 -33.03 -8.40
N ILE A 56 -5.97 -32.80 -9.26
CA ILE A 56 -5.58 -31.45 -9.65
C ILE A 56 -6.74 -30.72 -10.33
N CYS A 57 -7.40 -31.36 -11.30
CA CYS A 57 -8.53 -30.76 -12.01
C CYS A 57 -9.67 -30.37 -11.06
N LYS A 58 -10.00 -31.22 -10.06
CA LYS A 58 -11.01 -30.89 -9.05
C LYS A 58 -10.60 -29.70 -8.19
N ARG A 59 -9.36 -29.70 -7.66
CA ARG A 59 -8.84 -28.58 -6.87
C ARG A 59 -8.77 -27.29 -7.67
N PHE A 60 -8.45 -27.37 -8.97
CA PHE A 60 -8.42 -26.22 -9.86
C PHE A 60 -9.82 -25.64 -10.12
N ASN A 61 -10.83 -26.49 -10.34
CA ASN A 61 -12.23 -26.04 -10.40
C ASN A 61 -12.64 -25.33 -9.11
N ASN A 62 -12.30 -25.89 -7.94
CA ASN A 62 -12.60 -25.28 -6.65
C ASN A 62 -11.91 -23.92 -6.50
N LEU A 63 -10.66 -23.79 -6.95
CA LEU A 63 -9.94 -22.51 -6.92
C LEU A 63 -10.66 -21.45 -7.78
N ILE A 64 -11.04 -21.80 -9.01
CA ILE A 64 -11.78 -20.89 -9.89
C ILE A 64 -13.11 -20.47 -9.24
N LYS A 65 -13.84 -21.43 -8.67
CA LYS A 65 -15.10 -21.18 -7.97
C LYS A 65 -14.90 -20.25 -6.76
N SER A 66 -13.90 -20.50 -5.92
CA SER A 66 -13.52 -19.63 -4.80
C SER A 66 -13.27 -18.20 -5.27
N LEU A 67 -12.49 -18.03 -6.33
CA LEU A 67 -12.13 -16.72 -6.86
C LEU A 67 -13.37 -15.99 -7.40
N CYS A 68 -14.22 -16.68 -8.15
CA CYS A 68 -15.46 -16.11 -8.66
C CYS A 68 -16.40 -15.68 -7.54
N LEU A 69 -16.54 -16.48 -6.48
CA LEU A 69 -17.36 -16.15 -5.32
C LEU A 69 -16.83 -14.91 -4.58
N ILE A 70 -15.51 -14.82 -4.35
CA ILE A 70 -14.93 -13.65 -3.67
C ILE A 70 -15.11 -12.40 -4.55
N LYS A 71 -14.85 -12.50 -5.86
CA LYS A 71 -15.02 -11.39 -6.80
C LYS A 71 -16.48 -10.97 -6.98
N SER A 72 -17.44 -11.89 -6.96
CA SER A 72 -18.86 -11.53 -7.06
C SER A 72 -19.34 -10.74 -5.85
N THR A 73 -18.72 -10.94 -4.68
CA THR A 73 -18.99 -10.15 -3.45
C THR A 73 -18.22 -8.84 -3.38
N SER A 74 -17.25 -8.62 -4.27
CA SER A 74 -16.49 -7.37 -4.35
C SER A 74 -17.33 -6.28 -5.03
N GLU A 75 -17.36 -5.08 -4.44
CA GLU A 75 -18.02 -3.91 -5.02
C GLU A 75 -17.33 -3.43 -6.31
N ASN A 76 -16.04 -3.75 -6.47
CA ASN A 76 -15.23 -3.37 -7.61
C ASN A 76 -14.88 -4.59 -8.47
N ASN A 77 -15.20 -4.53 -9.77
CA ASN A 77 -14.83 -5.46 -10.83
C ASN A 77 -15.05 -6.95 -10.51
N LYS A 78 -16.23 -7.46 -10.88
CA LYS A 78 -16.63 -8.87 -10.71
C LYS A 78 -15.84 -9.86 -11.59
N LEU A 79 -15.24 -9.37 -12.68
CA LEU A 79 -14.49 -10.19 -13.63
C LEU A 79 -13.05 -10.45 -13.17
N LEU A 80 -12.55 -11.64 -13.48
CA LEU A 80 -11.13 -11.95 -13.33
C LEU A 80 -10.29 -11.10 -14.29
N SER A 81 -9.23 -10.52 -13.74
CA SER A 81 -8.26 -9.70 -14.47
C SER A 81 -7.25 -10.57 -15.22
N SER A 82 -6.48 -9.95 -16.14
CA SER A 82 -5.38 -10.65 -16.80
C SER A 82 -4.34 -11.21 -15.80
N ASN A 83 -4.12 -10.54 -14.66
CA ASN A 83 -3.19 -10.99 -13.64
C ASN A 83 -3.74 -12.22 -12.89
N ASP A 84 -5.05 -12.31 -12.71
CA ASP A 84 -5.71 -13.48 -12.11
C ASP A 84 -5.49 -14.72 -12.96
N PHE A 85 -5.64 -14.60 -14.28
CA PHE A 85 -5.39 -15.71 -15.18
C PHE A 85 -3.92 -16.13 -15.23
N LEU A 86 -2.98 -15.18 -15.10
CA LEU A 86 -1.55 -15.50 -15.00
C LEU A 86 -1.25 -16.27 -13.70
N TYR A 87 -1.85 -15.87 -12.58
CA TYR A 87 -1.73 -16.60 -11.33
C TYR A 87 -2.37 -17.99 -11.39
N LEU A 88 -3.57 -18.11 -11.97
CA LEU A 88 -4.24 -19.40 -12.18
C LEU A 88 -3.36 -20.35 -13.01
N ASN A 89 -2.72 -19.84 -14.07
CA ASN A 89 -1.79 -20.62 -14.87
C ASN A 89 -0.55 -21.06 -14.06
N PHE A 90 0.04 -20.14 -13.29
CA PHE A 90 1.14 -20.46 -12.38
C PHE A 90 0.76 -21.52 -11.35
N TRP A 91 -0.42 -21.39 -10.73
CA TRP A 91 -0.92 -22.34 -9.74
C TRP A 91 -1.11 -23.74 -10.34
N ALA A 92 -1.72 -23.84 -11.53
CA ALA A 92 -1.93 -25.11 -12.21
C ALA A 92 -0.59 -25.82 -12.50
N ASN A 93 0.39 -25.08 -13.02
CA ASN A 93 1.74 -25.60 -13.23
C ASN A 93 2.40 -26.03 -11.92
N SER A 94 2.22 -25.26 -10.84
CA SER A 94 2.76 -25.60 -9.51
C SER A 94 2.24 -26.94 -8.98
N GLU A 95 0.95 -27.22 -9.15
CA GLU A 95 0.36 -28.50 -8.78
C GLU A 95 0.88 -29.65 -9.65
N VAL A 96 1.14 -29.41 -10.93
CA VAL A 96 1.77 -30.42 -11.82
C VAL A 96 3.20 -30.72 -11.36
N TYR A 97 4.02 -29.69 -11.11
CA TYR A 97 5.39 -29.87 -10.64
C TYR A 97 5.47 -30.58 -9.28
N LYS A 98 4.47 -30.46 -8.40
CA LYS A 98 4.41 -31.21 -7.12
C LYS A 98 4.34 -32.72 -7.30
N LYS A 99 3.86 -33.22 -8.45
CA LYS A 99 3.89 -34.65 -8.78
C LYS A 99 5.30 -35.19 -9.05
N GLY A 100 6.29 -34.31 -9.19
CA GLY A 100 7.66 -34.69 -9.55
C GLY A 100 7.86 -34.98 -11.04
N VAL A 101 6.83 -34.77 -11.87
CA VAL A 101 6.91 -34.91 -13.33
C VAL A 101 6.73 -33.54 -13.96
N ALA A 102 7.70 -33.11 -14.76
CA ALA A 102 7.58 -31.93 -15.59
C ALA A 102 6.90 -32.31 -16.91
N ASP A 103 5.60 -32.59 -16.88
CA ASP A 103 4.79 -32.80 -18.09
C ASP A 103 3.95 -31.58 -18.44
N ASN A 104 3.86 -31.30 -19.74
CA ASN A 104 2.91 -30.31 -20.27
C ASN A 104 1.50 -30.90 -20.38
N ALA A 105 1.39 -32.23 -20.50
CA ALA A 105 0.14 -32.94 -20.76
C ALA A 105 -0.96 -32.56 -19.76
N THR A 106 -0.68 -32.50 -18.47
CA THR A 106 -1.71 -32.15 -17.49
C THR A 106 -2.25 -30.73 -17.69
N VAL A 107 -1.39 -29.74 -17.97
CA VAL A 107 -1.80 -28.34 -18.16
C VAL A 107 -2.54 -28.18 -19.49
N ASP A 108 -2.06 -28.85 -20.53
CA ASP A 108 -2.69 -28.86 -21.86
C ASP A 108 -4.09 -29.51 -21.78
N ASP A 109 -4.24 -30.59 -21.00
CA ASP A 109 -5.54 -31.22 -20.74
C ASP A 109 -6.48 -30.30 -19.97
N LEU A 110 -5.99 -29.59 -18.94
CA LEU A 110 -6.81 -28.59 -18.22
C LEU A 110 -7.35 -27.52 -19.16
N SER A 111 -6.53 -27.04 -20.10
CA SER A 111 -6.94 -26.10 -21.16
C SER A 111 -7.94 -26.74 -22.13
N TYR A 112 -7.66 -27.95 -22.60
CA TYR A 112 -8.46 -28.62 -23.61
C TYR A 112 -9.88 -28.93 -23.12
N TYR A 113 -10.00 -29.42 -21.88
CA TYR A 113 -11.26 -29.87 -21.28
C TYR A 113 -12.05 -28.77 -20.55
N VAL A 114 -11.71 -27.49 -20.70
CA VAL A 114 -12.59 -26.38 -20.26
C VAL A 114 -13.92 -26.49 -21.05
N LYS A 115 -15.02 -26.74 -20.34
CA LYS A 115 -16.35 -26.98 -20.95
C LYS A 115 -17.36 -25.88 -20.69
N ALA A 116 -17.26 -25.18 -19.57
CA ALA A 116 -18.22 -24.15 -19.15
C ALA A 116 -17.53 -22.82 -18.87
N GLU A 117 -18.33 -21.76 -18.88
CA GLU A 117 -17.94 -20.40 -18.50
C GLU A 117 -18.69 -19.96 -17.25
N CYS A 118 -18.27 -18.83 -16.68
CA CYS A 118 -19.01 -18.15 -15.63
C CYS A 118 -19.21 -16.70 -16.08
N VAL A 119 -20.36 -16.38 -16.69
CA VAL A 119 -20.61 -15.08 -17.35
C VAL A 119 -20.28 -13.87 -16.47
N GLU A 120 -20.49 -13.98 -15.16
CA GLU A 120 -20.23 -12.90 -14.19
C GLU A 120 -18.77 -12.83 -13.71
N CYS A 121 -17.91 -13.77 -14.10
CA CYS A 121 -16.54 -13.94 -13.58
C CYS A 121 -15.48 -14.11 -14.69
N PHE A 122 -15.69 -15.00 -15.65
CA PHE A 122 -14.78 -15.25 -16.78
C PHE A 122 -15.47 -15.91 -17.97
N ASP A 123 -14.97 -15.63 -19.18
CA ASP A 123 -15.36 -16.35 -20.39
C ASP A 123 -14.49 -17.61 -20.60
N LYS A 124 -15.11 -18.66 -21.15
CA LYS A 124 -14.45 -19.96 -21.36
C LYS A 124 -13.20 -19.87 -22.24
N ILE A 125 -13.24 -19.03 -23.27
CA ILE A 125 -12.16 -18.94 -24.28
C ILE A 125 -10.91 -18.35 -23.66
N THR A 126 -11.05 -17.31 -22.83
CA THR A 126 -9.94 -16.70 -22.10
C THR A 126 -9.29 -17.68 -21.14
N LEU A 127 -10.07 -18.37 -20.30
CA LEU A 127 -9.51 -19.37 -19.38
C LEU A 127 -8.72 -20.44 -20.14
N LYS A 128 -9.32 -20.99 -21.21
CA LYS A 128 -8.66 -21.98 -22.07
C LYS A 128 -7.34 -21.47 -22.64
N ASN A 129 -7.32 -20.27 -23.21
CA ASN A 129 -6.13 -19.71 -23.86
C ASN A 129 -5.02 -19.30 -22.88
N ARG A 130 -5.36 -19.06 -21.61
CA ARG A 130 -4.40 -18.63 -20.58
C ARG A 130 -3.70 -19.78 -19.88
N LEU A 131 -4.29 -20.99 -19.89
CA LEU A 131 -3.69 -22.20 -19.36
C LEU A 131 -2.63 -22.73 -20.33
N LYS A 132 -1.36 -22.58 -19.97
CA LYS A 132 -0.19 -22.95 -20.76
C LYS A 132 0.90 -23.51 -19.88
N TYR A 133 1.59 -24.54 -20.38
CA TYR A 133 2.75 -25.09 -19.70
C TYR A 133 3.85 -24.03 -19.50
N ILE A 134 4.39 -23.97 -18.28
CA ILE A 134 5.51 -23.11 -17.89
C ILE A 134 6.75 -23.99 -17.80
N TYR A 135 7.77 -23.67 -18.61
CA TYR A 135 9.02 -24.41 -18.64
C TYR A 135 9.74 -24.40 -17.29
N PRO A 136 10.50 -25.46 -16.95
CA PRO A 136 11.06 -25.65 -15.61
C PRO A 136 11.91 -24.48 -15.10
N GLU A 137 12.72 -23.86 -15.96
CA GLU A 137 13.57 -22.72 -15.55
C GLU A 137 12.75 -21.47 -15.26
N THR A 138 11.74 -21.15 -16.07
CA THR A 138 10.79 -20.06 -15.81
C THR A 138 9.98 -20.33 -14.55
N PHE A 139 9.51 -21.56 -14.36
CA PHE A 139 8.75 -21.96 -13.18
C PHE A 139 9.57 -21.81 -11.89
N LYS A 140 10.85 -22.23 -11.90
CA LYS A 140 11.76 -22.04 -10.75
C LYS A 140 11.86 -20.56 -10.36
N LYS A 141 12.00 -19.66 -11.34
CA LYS A 141 12.05 -18.21 -11.13
C LYS A 141 10.73 -17.67 -10.59
N MET A 142 9.59 -18.07 -11.17
CA MET A 142 8.26 -17.67 -10.67
C MET A 142 8.01 -18.16 -9.24
N LYS A 143 8.46 -19.37 -8.88
CA LYS A 143 8.32 -19.91 -7.52
C LYS A 143 9.09 -19.08 -6.49
N ILE A 144 10.24 -18.51 -6.86
CA ILE A 144 10.96 -17.56 -6.01
C ILE A 144 10.09 -16.32 -5.78
N LEU A 145 9.53 -15.71 -6.84
CA LEU A 145 8.67 -14.53 -6.70
C LEU A 145 7.43 -14.84 -5.88
N ASP A 146 6.75 -15.96 -6.13
CA ASP A 146 5.60 -16.40 -5.36
C ASP A 146 5.91 -16.48 -3.86
N ASN A 147 7.03 -17.09 -3.47
CA ASN A 147 7.46 -17.14 -2.08
C ASN A 147 7.77 -15.76 -1.49
N LEU A 148 8.45 -14.89 -2.26
CA LEU A 148 8.76 -13.54 -1.83
C LEU A 148 7.50 -12.72 -1.57
N TYR A 149 6.57 -12.73 -2.51
CA TYR A 149 5.31 -12.00 -2.38
C TYR A 149 4.39 -12.63 -1.33
N LYS A 150 4.31 -13.96 -1.21
CA LYS A 150 3.59 -14.64 -0.11
C LYS A 150 3.98 -14.09 1.25
N ASN A 151 5.26 -14.18 1.58
CA ASN A 151 5.77 -13.69 2.86
C ASN A 151 5.55 -12.18 3.05
N TYR A 152 5.72 -11.39 1.98
CA TYR A 152 5.41 -9.96 2.01
C TYR A 152 3.95 -9.70 2.40
N PHE A 153 3.00 -10.39 1.76
CA PHE A 153 1.56 -10.17 1.99
C PHE A 153 1.10 -10.69 3.35
N GLU A 154 1.69 -11.76 3.87
CA GLU A 154 1.46 -12.20 5.26
C GLU A 154 1.86 -11.09 6.25
N MET A 155 3.04 -10.48 6.07
CA MET A 155 3.46 -9.35 6.89
C MET A 155 2.55 -8.14 6.72
N GLU A 156 2.17 -7.82 5.48
CA GLU A 156 1.29 -6.69 5.17
C GLU A 156 -0.07 -6.85 5.88
N GLN A 157 -0.66 -8.04 5.85
CA GLN A 157 -1.91 -8.31 6.56
C GLN A 157 -1.76 -8.11 8.06
N ILE A 158 -0.69 -8.61 8.68
CA ILE A 158 -0.45 -8.45 10.12
C ILE A 158 -0.29 -6.97 10.47
N ILE A 159 0.58 -6.24 9.76
CA ILE A 159 0.88 -4.83 10.05
C ILE A 159 -0.33 -3.93 9.86
N TYR A 160 -1.15 -4.20 8.84
CA TYR A 160 -2.32 -3.40 8.53
C TYR A 160 -3.61 -3.88 9.20
N SER A 161 -3.57 -5.01 9.92
CA SER A 161 -4.70 -5.46 10.73
C SER A 161 -4.99 -4.50 11.90
N ASN A 162 -6.21 -4.56 12.40
CA ASN A 162 -6.65 -3.75 13.56
C ASN A 162 -6.28 -4.40 14.90
N ALA A 163 -5.76 -5.63 14.88
CA ALA A 163 -5.34 -6.34 16.06
C ALA A 163 -3.82 -6.52 15.96
N ASP A 164 -3.05 -5.85 16.82
CA ASP A 164 -1.58 -5.98 16.90
C ASP A 164 -1.11 -7.38 17.34
N THR A 165 -2.00 -8.37 17.30
CA THR A 165 -1.73 -9.77 17.54
C THR A 165 -0.85 -10.31 16.42
N GLU A 166 0.15 -11.12 16.77
CA GLU A 166 1.02 -11.85 15.84
C GLU A 166 2.11 -11.05 15.11
N ILE A 167 2.38 -9.80 15.50
CA ILE A 167 3.48 -9.00 14.92
C ILE A 167 4.84 -9.72 14.94
N GLU A 168 5.08 -10.57 15.94
CA GLU A 168 6.29 -11.39 16.05
C GLU A 168 6.47 -12.35 14.86
N LYS A 169 5.39 -12.81 14.23
CA LYS A 169 5.45 -13.66 13.03
C LYS A 169 6.10 -12.93 11.84
N CYS A 170 6.01 -11.61 11.79
CA CYS A 170 6.64 -10.82 10.73
C CYS A 170 8.15 -11.02 10.67
N SER A 171 8.83 -11.29 11.79
CA SER A 171 10.26 -11.60 11.78
C SER A 171 10.57 -12.88 10.98
N SER A 172 9.73 -13.91 11.11
CA SER A 172 9.89 -15.16 10.37
C SER A 172 9.67 -14.95 8.86
N TYR A 173 8.59 -14.25 8.50
CA TYR A 173 8.29 -13.96 7.10
C TYR A 173 9.33 -13.04 6.46
N SER A 174 9.78 -12.02 7.19
CA SER A 174 10.81 -11.09 6.71
C SER A 174 12.13 -11.82 6.47
N LYS A 175 12.55 -12.67 7.42
CA LYS A 175 13.75 -13.49 7.25
C LYS A 175 13.67 -14.38 6.00
N GLN A 176 12.52 -15.04 5.76
CA GLN A 176 12.31 -15.82 4.55
C GLN A 176 12.37 -14.97 3.27
N CYS A 177 11.81 -13.75 3.27
CA CYS A 177 11.97 -12.81 2.17
C CYS A 177 13.45 -12.53 1.90
N ILE A 178 14.23 -12.19 2.93
CA ILE A 178 15.65 -11.86 2.79
C ILE A 178 16.45 -13.08 2.30
N GLU A 179 16.26 -14.26 2.88
CA GLU A 179 16.96 -15.49 2.46
C GLU A 179 16.68 -15.83 1.00
N HIS A 180 15.42 -15.82 0.57
CA HIS A 180 15.07 -16.11 -0.81
C HIS A 180 15.55 -15.04 -1.79
N TYR A 181 15.43 -13.76 -1.42
CA TYR A 181 15.86 -12.65 -2.26
C TYR A 181 17.38 -12.66 -2.44
N THR A 182 18.14 -12.82 -1.35
CA THR A 182 19.60 -12.82 -1.37
C THR A 182 20.16 -14.02 -2.16
N ALA A 183 19.56 -15.20 -2.00
CA ALA A 183 19.90 -16.37 -2.81
C ALA A 183 19.60 -16.15 -4.30
N ALA A 184 18.45 -15.56 -4.62
CA ALA A 184 18.06 -15.27 -5.99
C ALA A 184 18.99 -14.24 -6.63
N ILE A 185 19.22 -13.10 -5.99
CA ILE A 185 20.05 -12.05 -6.57
C ILE A 185 21.51 -12.49 -6.70
N SER A 186 22.03 -13.30 -5.77
CA SER A 186 23.39 -13.85 -5.90
C SER A 186 23.56 -14.71 -7.16
N LYS A 187 22.51 -15.45 -7.54
CA LYS A 187 22.53 -16.33 -8.71
C LYS A 187 22.22 -15.61 -10.02
N TYR A 188 21.31 -14.63 -9.99
CA TYR A 188 20.74 -14.01 -11.18
C TYR A 188 21.15 -12.54 -11.36
N ARG A 189 22.13 -12.04 -10.62
CA ARG A 189 22.61 -10.64 -10.72
C ARG A 189 23.01 -10.25 -12.14
N ASP A 190 23.73 -11.14 -12.82
CA ASP A 190 24.38 -10.81 -14.09
C ASP A 190 23.48 -11.06 -15.31
N THR A 191 22.31 -11.68 -15.14
CA THR A 191 21.40 -11.95 -16.27
C THR A 191 20.76 -10.67 -16.79
N LYS A 192 20.44 -9.71 -15.91
CA LYS A 192 19.70 -8.47 -16.22
C LYS A 192 18.46 -8.70 -17.09
N ASP A 193 17.84 -9.87 -16.93
CA ASP A 193 16.65 -10.30 -17.66
C ASP A 193 15.37 -9.78 -16.98
N HIS A 194 14.21 -10.15 -17.50
CA HIS A 194 12.93 -9.77 -16.90
C HIS A 194 12.75 -10.26 -15.45
N PHE A 195 13.39 -11.37 -15.08
CA PHE A 195 13.38 -11.85 -13.70
C PHE A 195 14.21 -10.97 -12.77
N TYR A 196 15.38 -10.50 -13.22
CA TYR A 196 16.15 -9.49 -12.49
C TYR A 196 15.33 -8.23 -12.21
N ASN A 197 14.57 -7.74 -13.19
CA ASN A 197 13.69 -6.58 -12.99
C ASN A 197 12.57 -6.87 -11.99
N ALA A 198 12.00 -8.08 -11.99
CA ALA A 198 11.01 -8.47 -10.98
C ALA A 198 11.61 -8.53 -9.56
N LEU A 199 12.85 -9.00 -9.40
CA LEU A 199 13.57 -8.93 -8.12
C LEU A 199 13.81 -7.48 -7.68
N LYS A 200 14.15 -6.58 -8.61
CA LYS A 200 14.28 -5.15 -8.33
C LYS A 200 12.96 -4.55 -7.83
N ASN A 201 11.85 -4.87 -8.48
CA ASN A 201 10.52 -4.41 -8.06
C ASN A 201 10.16 -4.91 -6.66
N PHE A 202 10.50 -6.17 -6.35
CA PHE A 202 10.31 -6.71 -5.01
C PHE A 202 11.19 -5.99 -3.97
N GLU A 203 12.47 -5.75 -4.25
CA GLU A 203 13.38 -5.01 -3.37
C GLU A 203 12.82 -3.63 -3.01
N ASN A 204 12.36 -2.89 -4.02
CA ASN A 204 11.76 -1.57 -3.82
C ASN A 204 10.49 -1.65 -2.97
N LYS A 205 9.63 -2.63 -3.22
CA LYS A 205 8.42 -2.86 -2.43
C LYS A 205 8.76 -3.18 -0.97
N HIS A 206 9.75 -4.04 -0.73
CA HIS A 206 10.22 -4.39 0.61
C HIS A 206 10.84 -3.19 1.35
N LYS A 207 11.65 -2.37 0.67
CA LYS A 207 12.21 -1.13 1.23
C LYS A 207 11.11 -0.14 1.63
N ASN A 208 10.11 0.04 0.76
CA ASN A 208 8.97 0.91 1.05
C ASN A 208 8.14 0.39 2.23
N PHE A 209 7.89 -0.92 2.29
CA PHE A 209 7.13 -1.55 3.36
C PHE A 209 7.75 -1.37 4.74
N HIS A 210 9.10 -1.44 4.85
CA HIS A 210 9.78 -1.08 6.10
C HIS A 210 9.49 0.38 6.53
N THR A 211 9.49 1.32 5.59
CA THR A 211 9.15 2.74 5.86
C THR A 211 7.69 2.91 6.26
N GLN A 212 6.78 2.17 5.63
CA GLN A 212 5.37 2.17 5.97
C GLN A 212 5.12 1.63 7.38
N ALA A 213 5.77 0.52 7.74
CA ALA A 213 5.69 -0.07 9.08
C ALA A 213 6.15 0.92 10.16
N LEU A 214 7.28 1.63 9.92
CA LEU A 214 7.74 2.72 10.80
C LEU A 214 6.68 3.81 11.01
N GLY A 215 5.99 4.20 9.93
CA GLY A 215 4.94 5.21 9.96
C GLY A 215 3.69 4.79 10.74
N ARG A 216 3.37 3.49 10.74
CA ARG A 216 2.24 2.94 11.49
C ARG A 216 2.55 2.75 12.97
N ASN A 217 3.66 2.08 13.28
CA ASN A 217 4.19 1.97 14.62
C ASN A 217 5.70 1.79 14.56
N LYS A 218 6.45 2.66 15.24
CA LYS A 218 7.92 2.63 15.23
C LYS A 218 8.49 1.26 15.63
N SER A 219 7.80 0.52 16.52
CA SER A 219 8.25 -0.81 16.94
C SER A 219 8.08 -1.89 15.87
N PHE A 220 7.15 -1.74 14.91
CA PHE A 220 6.89 -2.76 13.90
C PHE A 220 8.06 -2.97 12.95
N ALA A 221 8.79 -1.90 12.65
CA ALA A 221 9.96 -1.99 11.79
C ALA A 221 11.07 -2.88 12.36
N ALA A 222 11.10 -3.11 13.68
CA ALA A 222 12.05 -4.04 14.29
C ALA A 222 11.82 -5.49 13.85
N TYR A 223 10.61 -5.82 13.39
CA TYR A 223 10.26 -7.16 12.90
C TYR A 223 10.47 -7.32 11.38
N ILE A 224 10.90 -6.26 10.68
CA ILE A 224 11.17 -6.29 9.24
C ILE A 224 12.68 -6.15 9.02
N GLU A 225 13.31 -7.22 8.62
CA GLU A 225 14.73 -7.27 8.30
C GLU A 225 15.05 -6.45 7.04
N LYS A 226 16.10 -5.63 7.08
CA LYS A 226 16.52 -4.83 5.92
C LYS A 226 17.39 -5.66 4.98
N ILE A 227 17.17 -5.50 3.67
CA ILE A 227 18.07 -6.05 2.65
C ILE A 227 19.46 -5.42 2.80
N SER A 228 20.47 -6.25 3.07
CA SER A 228 21.87 -5.81 3.18
C SER A 228 22.36 -5.15 1.87
N LYS A 229 23.14 -4.08 2.00
CA LYS A 229 23.64 -3.27 0.87
C LYS A 229 24.36 -4.09 -0.20
N VAL A 230 25.05 -5.17 0.18
CA VAL A 230 25.77 -6.04 -0.76
C VAL A 230 24.82 -6.72 -1.75
N TYR A 231 23.59 -7.02 -1.30
CA TYR A 231 22.59 -7.70 -2.10
C TYR A 231 21.65 -6.75 -2.86
N GLN A 232 21.65 -5.45 -2.52
CA GLN A 232 20.80 -4.47 -3.18
C GLN A 232 21.18 -4.31 -4.66
N ILE A 233 20.16 -4.28 -5.51
CA ILE A 233 20.31 -3.92 -6.91
C ILE A 233 20.58 -2.42 -6.97
N SER A 234 21.83 -2.05 -7.30
CA SER A 234 22.25 -0.65 -7.35
C SER A 234 21.36 0.16 -8.28
N ASP A 235 20.86 1.31 -7.81
CA ASP A 235 19.94 2.17 -8.57
C ASP A 235 20.59 2.96 -9.72
N LEU A 236 21.78 2.58 -10.18
CA LEU A 236 22.54 3.48 -11.05
C LEU A 236 21.94 3.65 -12.46
N THR A 237 20.94 2.87 -12.89
CA THR A 237 20.44 2.96 -14.28
C THR A 237 18.96 2.62 -14.53
N SER A 238 18.04 2.64 -13.57
CA SER A 238 16.61 2.39 -13.89
C SER A 238 15.65 3.27 -13.11
N TYR A 239 15.81 4.56 -13.32
CA TYR A 239 14.76 5.55 -13.16
C TYR A 239 13.89 5.48 -14.43
N THR A 240 12.97 4.52 -14.52
CA THR A 240 12.10 4.41 -15.70
C THR A 240 10.68 3.94 -15.34
N VAL A 241 9.76 4.90 -15.48
CA VAL A 241 8.46 4.84 -16.20
C VAL A 241 7.16 4.93 -15.38
N ASP A 242 7.03 4.40 -14.17
CA ASP A 242 5.74 4.54 -13.44
C ASP A 242 5.58 5.83 -12.62
N ASP A 243 6.67 6.59 -12.47
CA ASP A 243 6.72 7.79 -11.61
C ASP A 243 6.51 9.10 -12.40
N GLU A 244 6.34 9.04 -13.72
CA GLU A 244 6.19 10.25 -14.54
C GLU A 244 4.86 10.97 -14.26
N ASN A 245 3.74 10.28 -14.10
CA ASN A 245 2.47 10.98 -13.88
C ASN A 245 2.42 11.70 -12.52
N ASP A 246 2.88 11.04 -11.44
CA ASP A 246 2.87 11.65 -10.11
C ASP A 246 3.97 12.72 -9.95
N LYS A 247 5.16 12.54 -10.58
CA LYS A 247 6.21 13.57 -10.59
C LYS A 247 5.90 14.73 -11.53
N ILE A 248 5.32 14.51 -12.71
CA ILE A 248 4.92 15.61 -13.60
C ILE A 248 3.85 16.46 -12.90
N ILE A 249 2.90 15.83 -12.21
CA ILE A 249 1.87 16.56 -11.44
C ILE A 249 2.53 17.35 -10.29
N LEU A 250 3.46 16.76 -9.53
CA LEU A 250 4.13 17.43 -8.41
C LEU A 250 5.09 18.55 -8.86
N ILE A 251 5.89 18.32 -9.89
CA ILE A 251 6.83 19.30 -10.47
C ILE A 251 6.05 20.45 -11.14
N SER A 252 4.94 20.14 -11.81
CA SER A 252 4.03 21.15 -12.37
C SER A 252 3.38 22.02 -11.28
N LEU A 253 2.96 21.42 -10.16
CA LEU A 253 2.38 22.16 -9.04
C LEU A 253 3.39 23.10 -8.36
N ILE A 254 4.61 22.62 -8.13
CA ILE A 254 5.65 23.40 -7.43
C ILE A 254 6.26 24.46 -8.36
N GLY A 255 6.44 24.15 -9.65
CA GLY A 255 6.94 25.08 -10.66
C GLY A 255 5.97 26.23 -10.95
N SER A 256 4.67 25.95 -11.00
CA SER A 256 3.64 27.00 -11.20
C SER A 256 3.47 27.90 -9.97
N ALA A 257 3.49 27.33 -8.76
CA ALA A 257 3.41 28.13 -7.53
C ALA A 257 4.64 29.02 -7.31
N SER A 258 5.84 28.53 -7.65
CA SER A 258 7.09 29.28 -7.48
C SER A 258 7.23 30.47 -8.42
N ALA A 259 6.78 30.35 -9.68
CA ALA A 259 6.76 31.47 -10.62
C ALA A 259 5.82 32.61 -10.14
N ILE A 260 4.65 32.25 -9.60
CA ILE A 260 3.69 33.24 -9.06
C ILE A 260 4.28 33.93 -7.82
N ILE A 261 4.94 33.21 -6.93
CA ILE A 261 5.57 33.79 -5.73
C ILE A 261 6.69 34.76 -6.12
N LEU A 262 7.52 34.43 -7.11
CA LEU A 262 8.59 35.33 -7.60
C LEU A 262 8.00 36.61 -8.23
N ILE A 263 6.91 36.48 -8.98
CA ILE A 263 6.19 37.62 -9.56
C ILE A 263 5.58 38.51 -8.46
N LEU A 264 4.98 37.92 -7.42
CA LEU A 264 4.44 38.66 -6.28
C LEU A 264 5.53 39.40 -5.49
N ILE A 265 6.70 38.78 -5.29
CA ILE A 265 7.86 39.42 -4.65
C ILE A 265 8.38 40.57 -5.53
N TYR A 266 8.44 40.37 -6.85
CA TYR A 266 8.84 41.42 -7.79
C TYR A 266 7.87 42.60 -7.74
N PHE A 267 6.56 42.36 -7.83
CA PHE A 267 5.56 43.43 -7.68
C PHE A 267 5.61 44.09 -6.31
N TYR A 268 5.83 43.35 -5.21
CA TYR A 268 6.02 43.93 -3.89
C TYR A 268 7.27 44.84 -3.82
N MET A 269 8.36 44.45 -4.47
CA MET A 269 9.61 45.22 -4.51
C MET A 269 9.49 46.49 -5.37
N PHE A 270 8.61 46.50 -6.38
CA PHE A 270 8.43 47.61 -7.33
C PHE A 270 7.12 48.39 -7.17
N THR A 271 6.27 48.06 -6.19
CA THR A 271 5.06 48.85 -5.88
C THR A 271 5.42 49.94 -4.86
N PRO A 272 5.48 51.23 -5.24
CA PRO A 272 5.74 52.32 -4.30
C PRO A 272 4.43 52.64 -3.56
N CYS A 273 4.05 51.79 -2.60
CA CYS A 273 2.96 52.08 -1.65
C CYS A 273 3.35 51.88 -0.18
N CYS A 274 4.63 51.66 0.12
CA CYS A 274 5.12 51.57 1.50
C CYS A 274 5.91 52.80 1.97
N GLU A 275 5.66 53.99 1.40
CA GLU A 275 6.10 55.27 2.00
C GLU A 275 5.01 56.00 2.79
N ARG A 276 3.77 55.50 2.86
CA ARG A 276 2.68 56.19 3.59
C ARG A 276 2.30 55.61 4.95
N MET A 277 3.15 54.77 5.55
CA MET A 277 2.94 54.32 6.94
C MET A 277 4.24 54.29 7.76
N ARG A 278 4.98 55.40 7.80
CA ARG A 278 5.93 55.71 8.90
C ARG A 278 6.02 57.21 9.20
N TYR A 279 5.15 57.68 10.10
CA TYR A 279 5.36 58.85 10.97
C TYR A 279 4.35 58.66 12.12
N VAL A 280 4.65 58.50 13.42
CA VAL A 280 5.74 58.95 14.30
C VAL A 280 5.96 57.89 15.38
N LYS A 281 7.21 57.59 15.72
CA LYS A 281 7.59 56.98 17.01
C LYS A 281 8.45 58.00 17.76
N GLY A 282 8.02 58.39 18.96
CA GLY A 282 8.78 59.33 19.78
C GLY A 282 8.27 59.43 21.22
N ASN A 283 8.64 58.44 22.03
CA ASN A 283 8.92 58.51 23.47
C ASN A 283 7.92 59.15 24.44
N LYS A 284 7.40 58.35 25.37
CA LYS A 284 7.22 58.79 26.76
C LYS A 284 7.83 57.77 27.73
N LYS A 285 8.96 58.15 28.34
CA LYS A 285 9.45 57.59 29.60
C LYS A 285 8.96 58.49 30.75
N LYS A 286 8.37 57.83 31.75
CA LYS A 286 8.30 58.09 33.21
C LYS A 286 8.08 59.52 33.78
N LEU A 287 7.19 59.50 34.78
CA LEU A 287 7.29 60.10 36.13
C LEU A 287 6.56 61.45 36.39
N PHE A 288 5.76 61.41 37.48
CA PHE A 288 5.17 62.45 38.36
C PHE A 288 5.86 63.83 38.31
N HIS A 289 5.20 65.00 38.40
CA HIS A 289 4.45 65.53 39.57
C HIS A 289 3.79 66.90 39.25
N ASN A 290 2.65 67.22 39.88
CA ASN A 290 2.15 68.50 40.46
C ASN A 290 2.11 69.87 39.75
N GLU A 291 1.07 70.64 40.17
CA GLU A 291 0.90 72.10 40.21
C GLU A 291 0.73 72.85 38.89
N ASP A 292 -0.09 73.89 38.77
CA ASP A 292 -1.28 74.41 39.45
C ASP A 292 -1.78 75.55 38.54
N ASP A 293 -3.05 75.91 38.63
CA ASP A 293 -3.67 77.18 38.18
C ASP A 293 -3.43 77.70 36.75
N ASN A 294 -4.51 77.90 35.97
CA ASN A 294 -5.35 79.09 36.15
C ASN A 294 -6.38 79.25 34.99
N THR A 295 -7.61 79.53 35.40
CA THR A 295 -8.66 80.35 34.78
C THR A 295 -9.28 80.04 33.40
N ASN A 296 -10.58 79.75 33.49
CA ASN A 296 -11.70 80.36 32.74
C ASN A 296 -11.97 79.91 31.30
N ASN A 297 -12.98 79.04 31.13
CA ASN A 297 -14.35 79.50 30.84
C ASN A 297 -15.32 78.33 30.62
N SER A 298 -16.57 78.60 31.01
CA SER A 298 -17.82 77.96 30.54
C SER A 298 -18.29 76.66 31.20
N LEU A 299 -18.99 76.87 32.32
CA LEU A 299 -20.42 76.55 32.52
C LEU A 299 -20.90 75.09 32.71
N GLN A 300 -21.64 74.95 33.83
CA GLN A 300 -22.72 74.00 34.19
C GLN A 300 -22.27 72.68 34.84
N TYR A 301 -22.21 72.59 36.18
CA TYR A 301 -23.31 72.38 37.15
C TYR A 301 -24.28 71.23 36.79
N LEU A 302 -24.14 70.07 37.45
CA LEU A 302 -25.06 69.63 38.50
C LEU A 302 -24.54 68.36 39.21
N ALA A 303 -24.11 68.56 40.45
CA ALA A 303 -24.05 67.53 41.47
C ALA A 303 -25.45 67.13 41.92
N ASN A 304 -25.64 65.88 42.37
CA ASN A 304 -26.19 65.72 43.71
C ASN A 304 -25.84 64.36 44.33
N SER A 305 -25.13 64.46 45.44
CA SER A 305 -25.02 63.50 46.53
C SER A 305 -26.34 63.35 47.28
N ASN A 306 -26.56 62.19 47.92
CA ASN A 306 -27.04 62.05 49.29
C ASN A 306 -26.69 60.61 49.73
N SER A 307 -25.68 60.38 50.57
CA SER A 307 -25.76 60.44 52.04
C SER A 307 -26.90 59.59 52.63
N VAL A 308 -26.55 58.45 53.22
CA VAL A 308 -27.31 57.82 54.31
C VAL A 308 -26.37 57.77 55.51
N GLY A 309 -26.67 58.58 56.51
CA GLY A 309 -25.89 58.68 57.74
C GLY A 309 -26.41 57.78 58.86
N PHE A 310 -25.48 57.44 59.75
CA PHE A 310 -25.64 57.00 61.14
C PHE A 310 -26.04 55.52 61.36
N ASN A 311 -25.47 54.77 62.31
CA ASN A 311 -24.59 55.10 63.43
C ASN A 311 -23.97 53.84 64.06
N ASN A 312 -22.91 54.06 64.86
CA ASN A 312 -22.45 53.30 66.02
C ASN A 312 -21.49 52.09 65.91
N LYS A 313 -20.24 52.40 66.29
CA LYS A 313 -19.39 51.77 67.33
C LYS A 313 -18.96 50.30 67.19
N LYS A 314 -17.66 50.18 66.88
CA LYS A 314 -16.57 49.50 67.64
C LYS A 314 -16.91 48.13 68.24
N TYR A 315 -16.27 47.07 67.76
CA TYR A 315 -15.25 46.32 68.50
C TYR A 315 -14.36 45.49 67.55
N ASN A 316 -13.11 45.33 67.97
CA ASN A 316 -12.03 44.60 67.32
C ASN A 316 -12.21 43.08 67.48
N LEU A 317 -11.79 42.29 66.50
CA LEU A 317 -10.59 41.43 66.59
C LEU A 317 -10.58 40.32 65.51
N ALA A 318 -9.36 40.13 65.02
CA ALA A 318 -8.69 38.87 64.73
C ALA A 318 -9.05 38.03 63.50
N TYR A 319 -7.96 37.70 62.82
CA TYR A 319 -7.75 36.86 61.66
C TYR A 319 -8.01 35.38 61.97
N HIS A 320 -8.38 34.59 60.94
CA HIS A 320 -7.53 33.51 60.43
C HIS A 320 -8.05 32.99 59.08
N THR A 321 -7.10 32.58 58.26
CA THR A 321 -7.16 32.00 56.93
C THR A 321 -7.85 30.63 56.86
N ALA A 322 -8.58 30.40 55.75
CA ALA A 322 -8.40 29.25 54.86
C ALA A 322 -8.89 29.65 53.46
#